data_AF-A0A849NBT4-F1
#
_entry.id   AF-A0A849NBT4-F1
#
_cell.length_a   1.000
_cell.length_b   1.000
_cell.length_c   1.000
_cell.angle_alpha   90.00
_cell.angle_beta   90.00
_cell.angle_gamma   90.00
#
_symmetry.space_group_name_H-M   'P 1'
#
loop_
_entity.id
_entity.type
_entity.pdbx_description
1 polymer ?
#
loop_
_entity_poly.entity_id
_entity_poly.type
_entity_poly.pdbx_seq_one_letter_code
_entity_poly.pdbx_strand_id
1 'polypeptide(L)'
;MSDKRAGLFEEELDVSGFAPRPPARPEQVKAVAEEAGFRSRGPAPRSARTEPLPAAPAERREQRRYRTGRNQQLNLKVRAEDAAAFYAIADAQGWVLGDAFARAIAALTRELQTRKR
;
A
#
# COMPACT_ATOMS: atom_id res chain seq x y z
N MET A 1 -36.02 41.86 19.75
CA MET A 1 -34.67 42.39 19.48
C MET A 1 -34.00 41.40 18.55
N SER A 2 -33.79 41.83 17.30
CA SER A 2 -33.52 40.96 16.15
C SER A 2 -32.17 40.26 16.24
N ASP A 3 -32.19 38.93 16.19
CA ASP A 3 -31.00 38.08 16.12
C ASP A 3 -30.71 37.78 14.64
N LYS A 4 -30.11 38.76 13.94
CA LYS A 4 -29.62 38.55 12.57
C LYS A 4 -28.21 37.96 12.65
N ARG A 5 -28.08 36.69 12.24
CA ARG A 5 -26.78 36.05 12.01
C ARG A 5 -26.02 36.83 10.94
N ALA A 6 -24.74 37.07 11.15
CA ALA A 6 -23.88 37.72 10.17
C ALA A 6 -23.91 36.93 8.85
N GLY A 7 -24.40 37.57 7.79
CA GLY A 7 -24.41 36.99 6.44
C GLY A 7 -22.99 37.06 5.86
N LEU A 8 -22.34 35.91 5.71
CA LEU A 8 -20.96 35.75 5.21
C LEU A 8 -20.76 36.31 3.77
N PHE A 9 -21.84 36.73 3.10
CA PHE A 9 -21.85 37.13 1.68
C PHE A 9 -22.62 38.43 1.43
N GLU A 10 -22.92 39.23 2.48
CA GLU A 10 -23.57 40.54 2.31
C GLU A 10 -22.57 41.64 1.89
N GLU A 11 -21.28 41.42 2.12
CA GLU A 11 -20.19 42.27 1.62
C GLU A 11 -19.69 41.72 0.28
N GLU A 12 -19.59 42.60 -0.72
CA GLU A 12 -19.11 42.25 -2.06
C GLU A 12 -17.62 41.83 -1.94
N LEU A 13 -17.35 40.51 -2.03
CA LEU A 13 -15.99 39.98 -1.88
C LEU A 13 -15.09 40.56 -2.97
N ASP A 14 -14.04 41.27 -2.56
CA ASP A 14 -13.02 41.75 -3.49
C ASP A 14 -12.22 40.58 -4.07
N VAL A 15 -12.60 40.18 -5.29
CA VAL A 15 -11.95 39.13 -6.06
C VAL A 15 -10.88 39.69 -7.01
N SER A 16 -10.55 40.98 -6.94
CA SER A 16 -9.54 41.60 -7.82
C SER A 16 -8.16 40.98 -7.68
N GLY A 17 -7.85 40.41 -6.50
CA GLY A 17 -6.62 39.66 -6.23
C GLY A 17 -6.54 38.28 -6.90
N PHE A 18 -7.66 37.77 -7.43
CA PHE A 18 -7.74 36.49 -8.14
C PHE A 18 -7.43 36.64 -9.64
N ALA A 19 -6.45 37.48 -9.98
CA ALA A 19 -5.95 37.62 -11.35
C ALA A 19 -4.78 36.64 -11.60
N PRO A 20 -4.66 36.07 -12.81
CA PRO A 20 -3.58 35.15 -13.13
C PRO A 20 -2.23 35.89 -13.04
N ARG A 21 -1.36 35.40 -12.15
CA ARG A 21 0.01 35.88 -12.04
C ARG A 21 0.89 35.21 -13.10
N PRO A 22 1.96 35.88 -13.57
CA PRO A 22 2.93 35.26 -14.44
C PRO A 22 3.54 34.02 -13.75
N PRO A 23 3.88 32.96 -14.51
CA PRO A 23 4.44 31.75 -13.94
C PRO A 23 5.73 32.07 -13.18
N ALA A 24 5.83 31.55 -11.95
CA ALA A 24 7.03 31.69 -11.13
C ALA A 24 8.23 31.00 -11.79
N ARG A 25 9.44 31.52 -11.56
CA ARG A 25 10.66 30.89 -12.07
C ARG A 25 10.84 29.52 -11.40
N PRO A 26 11.28 28.48 -12.12
CA PRO A 26 11.44 27.14 -11.56
C PRO A 26 12.30 27.08 -10.29
N GLU A 27 13.30 27.96 -10.17
CA GLU A 27 14.17 28.05 -8.98
C GLU A 27 13.41 28.54 -7.73
N GLN A 28 12.50 29.50 -7.90
CA GLN A 28 11.68 30.03 -6.81
C GLN A 28 10.70 28.96 -6.31
N VAL A 29 10.13 28.19 -7.23
CA VAL A 29 9.24 27.06 -6.89
C VAL A 29 9.99 25.98 -6.13
N LYS A 30 11.23 25.65 -6.53
CA LYS A 30 12.07 24.68 -5.82
C LYS A 30 12.42 25.15 -4.40
N ALA A 31 12.81 26.41 -4.24
CA ALA A 31 13.15 26.97 -2.93
C ALA A 31 11.96 26.89 -1.95
N VAL A 32 10.77 27.31 -2.39
CA VAL A 32 9.54 27.23 -1.58
C VAL A 32 9.15 25.78 -1.27
N ALA A 33 9.27 24.88 -2.25
CA ALA A 33 9.00 23.46 -2.04
C ALA A 33 9.94 22.84 -1.00
N GLU A 34 11.23 23.16 -1.05
CA GLU A 34 12.22 22.69 -0.08
C GLU A 34 11.98 23.25 1.32
N GLU A 35 11.65 24.55 1.44
CA GLU A 35 11.29 25.22 2.70
C GLU A 35 10.03 24.58 3.32
N ALA A 36 9.03 24.26 2.50
CA ALA A 36 7.82 23.55 2.90
C ALA A 36 8.04 22.04 3.15
N GLY A 37 9.27 21.54 3.06
CA GLY A 37 9.61 20.14 3.32
C GLY A 37 9.34 19.17 2.16
N PHE A 38 8.90 19.66 1.01
CA PHE A 38 8.72 18.91 -0.24
C PHE A 38 10.05 18.79 -0.99
N ARG A 39 10.98 18.02 -0.41
CA ARG A 39 12.24 17.70 -1.07
C ARG A 39 12.01 16.73 -2.22
N SER A 40 12.55 17.04 -3.40
CA SER A 40 12.51 16.15 -4.56
C SER A 40 13.24 14.85 -4.25
N ARG A 41 12.52 13.72 -4.33
CA ARG A 41 13.09 12.38 -4.30
C ARG A 41 13.51 11.99 -5.72
N GLY A 42 14.49 12.70 -6.28
CA GLY A 42 15.19 12.20 -7.47
C GLY A 42 15.80 10.82 -7.18
N PRO A 43 16.08 9.99 -8.20
CA PRO A 43 16.87 8.78 -7.98
C PRO A 43 18.19 9.20 -7.36
N ALA A 44 18.40 8.85 -6.08
CA ALA A 44 19.64 9.16 -5.40
C ALA A 44 20.80 8.60 -6.25
N PRO A 45 21.89 9.37 -6.48
CA PRO A 45 23.10 8.78 -7.02
C PRO A 45 23.47 7.60 -6.13
N ARG A 46 23.81 6.47 -6.75
CA ARG A 46 24.03 5.17 -6.10
C ARG A 46 25.06 5.22 -4.95
N SER A 47 25.83 6.31 -4.85
CA SER A 47 26.86 6.57 -3.85
C SER A 47 26.38 7.19 -2.53
N ALA A 48 25.12 7.64 -2.41
CA ALA A 48 24.62 8.30 -1.18
C ALA A 48 23.64 7.42 -0.38
N ARG A 49 23.58 6.12 -0.63
CA ARG A 49 22.97 5.19 0.33
C ARG A 49 23.91 5.07 1.53
N THR A 50 23.69 5.88 2.55
CA THR A 50 23.98 5.45 3.92
C THR A 50 23.26 4.12 4.10
N GLU A 51 24.04 3.06 4.33
CA GLU A 51 23.56 1.72 4.61
C GLU A 51 22.36 1.78 5.56
N PRO A 52 21.16 1.35 5.14
CA PRO A 52 20.10 1.14 6.11
C PRO A 52 20.60 0.08 7.07
N LEU A 53 20.57 0.39 8.38
CA LEU A 53 20.73 -0.59 9.46
C LEU A 53 20.02 -1.87 9.05
N PRO A 54 20.64 -3.07 9.13
CA PRO A 54 20.05 -4.28 8.58
C PRO A 54 18.75 -4.58 9.31
N ALA A 55 17.64 -4.09 8.76
CA ALA A 55 16.34 -4.67 9.02
C ALA A 55 16.52 -6.14 8.63
N ALA A 56 16.30 -7.02 9.61
CA ALA A 56 16.41 -8.46 9.44
C ALA A 56 15.86 -8.84 8.06
N PRO A 57 16.61 -9.59 7.24
CA PRO A 57 16.23 -9.84 5.87
C PRO A 57 14.82 -10.43 5.90
N ALA A 58 13.83 -9.65 5.47
CA ALA A 58 12.56 -10.21 5.08
C ALA A 58 12.92 -11.18 3.95
N GLU A 59 12.95 -12.47 4.28
CA GLU A 59 13.31 -13.55 3.37
C GLU A 59 12.62 -13.25 2.05
N ARG A 60 13.41 -12.97 1.00
CA ARG A 60 12.86 -12.59 -0.29
C ARG A 60 12.12 -13.79 -0.82
N ARG A 61 10.81 -13.81 -0.58
CA ARG A 61 9.93 -14.89 -1.01
C ARG A 61 10.07 -15.04 -2.51
N GLU A 62 10.43 -16.25 -2.92
CA GLU A 62 10.62 -16.60 -4.30
C GLU A 62 9.34 -16.30 -5.10
N GLN A 63 9.49 -15.53 -6.17
CA GLN A 63 8.33 -15.03 -6.90
C GLN A 63 7.81 -16.08 -7.88
N ARG A 64 6.79 -16.83 -7.45
CA ARG A 64 6.15 -17.87 -8.28
C ARG A 64 5.02 -17.28 -9.11
N ARG A 65 5.21 -17.24 -10.43
CA ARG A 65 4.23 -16.68 -11.37
C ARG A 65 3.87 -17.69 -12.46
N TYR A 66 2.94 -18.59 -12.15
CA TYR A 66 2.21 -19.37 -13.16
C TYR A 66 0.70 -19.20 -12.93
N ARG A 67 -0.09 -19.24 -14.01
CA ARG A 67 -1.54 -19.00 -13.93
C ARG A 67 -2.24 -20.22 -13.36
N THR A 68 -3.08 -20.01 -12.34
CA THR A 68 -3.75 -21.08 -11.59
C THR A 68 -5.29 -21.10 -11.77
N GLY A 69 -5.84 -20.17 -12.56
CA GLY A 69 -7.30 -20.04 -12.78
C GLY A 69 -8.10 -19.54 -11.57
N ARG A 70 -7.44 -19.24 -10.44
CA ARG A 70 -8.07 -18.81 -9.18
C ARG A 70 -8.08 -17.29 -9.11
N ASN A 71 -9.21 -16.68 -9.48
CA ASN A 71 -9.39 -15.24 -9.63
C ASN A 71 -10.30 -14.59 -8.56
N GLN A 72 -10.98 -15.39 -7.73
CA GLN A 72 -11.82 -14.88 -6.64
C GLN A 72 -10.97 -14.60 -5.40
N GLN A 73 -11.13 -13.39 -4.84
CA GLN A 73 -10.45 -13.00 -3.60
C GLN A 73 -11.18 -13.54 -2.37
N LEU A 74 -10.42 -14.08 -1.42
CA LEU A 74 -10.90 -14.52 -0.12
C LEU A 74 -10.16 -13.73 0.97
N ASN A 75 -10.87 -12.87 1.69
CA ASN A 75 -10.30 -12.05 2.76
C ASN A 75 -10.46 -12.75 4.11
N LEU A 76 -9.33 -13.17 4.70
CA LEU A 76 -9.30 -13.86 5.99
C LEU A 76 -8.41 -13.10 6.97
N LYS A 77 -8.82 -13.08 8.23
CA LYS A 77 -7.95 -12.77 9.35
C LYS A 77 -7.39 -14.08 9.88
N VAL A 78 -6.07 -14.18 9.99
CA VAL A 78 -5.35 -15.37 10.45
C VAL A 78 -4.31 -14.96 11.48
N ARG A 79 -3.88 -15.90 12.33
CA ARG A 79 -2.74 -15.66 13.23
C ARG A 79 -1.46 -15.60 12.41
N ALA A 80 -0.43 -14.94 12.95
CA ALA A 80 0.87 -14.83 12.29
C ALA A 80 1.51 -16.21 12.06
N GLU A 81 1.36 -17.11 13.03
CA GLU A 81 1.86 -18.50 12.99
C GLU A 81 1.23 -19.30 11.83
N ASP A 82 -0.09 -19.22 11.69
CA ASP A 82 -0.84 -19.94 10.66
C ASP A 82 -0.46 -19.44 9.25
N ALA A 83 -0.27 -18.12 9.12
CA ALA A 83 0.19 -17.52 7.87
C ALA A 83 1.60 -18.00 7.51
N ALA A 84 2.52 -18.01 8.47
CA ALA A 84 3.89 -18.47 8.27
C ALA A 84 3.94 -19.96 7.86
N ALA A 85 3.17 -20.81 8.54
CA ALA A 85 3.06 -22.23 8.20
C ALA A 85 2.52 -22.44 6.78
N PHE A 86 1.49 -21.68 6.39
CA PHE A 86 0.94 -21.77 5.03
C PHE A 86 1.94 -21.34 3.95
N TYR A 87 2.70 -20.26 4.20
CA TYR A 87 3.77 -19.82 3.30
C TYR A 87 4.86 -20.89 3.19
N ALA A 88 5.33 -21.44 4.32
CA ALA A 88 6.37 -22.47 4.33
C ALA A 88 5.97 -23.73 3.55
N ILE A 89 4.71 -24.18 3.67
CA ILE A 89 4.20 -25.31 2.89
C ILE A 89 4.19 -24.99 1.40
N ALA A 90 3.67 -23.83 1.02
CA ALA A 90 3.67 -23.42 -0.39
C ALA A 90 5.11 -23.31 -0.93
N ASP A 91 6.04 -22.85 -0.10
CA ASP A 91 7.45 -22.69 -0.45
C ASP A 91 8.16 -24.02 -0.66
N ALA A 92 8.04 -24.94 0.30
CA ALA A 92 8.64 -26.26 0.21
C ALA A 92 8.16 -27.07 -1.00
N GLN A 93 6.94 -26.81 -1.48
CA GLN A 93 6.33 -27.55 -2.59
C GLN A 93 6.40 -26.81 -3.92
N GLY A 94 6.96 -25.58 -3.95
CA GLY A 94 7.00 -24.75 -5.15
C GLY A 94 5.62 -24.31 -5.65
N TRP A 95 4.62 -24.22 -4.76
CA TRP A 95 3.25 -23.86 -5.12
C TRP A 95 3.01 -22.35 -5.04
N VAL A 96 2.15 -21.84 -5.94
CA VAL A 96 1.49 -20.54 -5.74
C VAL A 96 0.42 -20.69 -4.64
N LEU A 97 0.20 -19.64 -3.84
CA LEU A 97 -0.72 -19.66 -2.70
C LEU A 97 -2.13 -20.14 -3.03
N GLY A 98 -2.66 -19.76 -4.20
CA GLY A 98 -3.97 -20.26 -4.64
C GLY A 98 -4.01 -21.79 -4.82
N ASP A 99 -2.92 -22.38 -5.33
CA ASP A 99 -2.83 -23.83 -5.50
C ASP A 99 -2.67 -24.54 -4.15
N ALA A 100 -1.82 -24.01 -3.27
CA ALA A 100 -1.67 -24.48 -1.90
C ALA A 100 -3.00 -24.45 -1.14
N PHE A 101 -3.78 -23.37 -1.28
CA PHE A 101 -5.09 -23.23 -0.65
C PHE A 101 -6.08 -24.31 -1.13
N ALA A 102 -6.18 -24.55 -2.43
CA ALA A 102 -7.08 -25.59 -2.96
C ALA A 102 -6.72 -26.99 -2.44
N ARG A 103 -5.41 -27.29 -2.34
CA ARG A 103 -4.92 -28.56 -1.77
C ARG A 103 -5.25 -28.69 -0.29
N ALA A 104 -5.14 -27.60 0.48
CA ALA A 104 -5.55 -27.57 1.88
C ALA A 104 -7.05 -27.85 2.04
N ILE A 105 -7.91 -27.27 1.20
CA ILE A 105 -9.36 -27.55 1.20
C ILE A 105 -9.67 -29.01 0.88
N ALA A 106 -8.99 -29.60 -0.11
CA ALA A 106 -9.15 -31.01 -0.45
C ALA A 106 -8.69 -31.93 0.70
N ALA A 107 -7.58 -31.61 1.35
CA ALA A 107 -7.09 -32.35 2.51
C ALA A 107 -8.08 -32.27 3.69
N LEU A 108 -8.52 -31.06 4.05
CA LEU A 108 -9.47 -30.83 5.13
C LEU A 108 -10.81 -31.53 4.86
N THR A 109 -11.32 -31.47 3.62
CA THR A 109 -12.56 -32.16 3.24
C THR A 109 -12.44 -33.67 3.45
N ARG A 110 -11.32 -34.28 3.03
CA ARG A 110 -11.08 -35.72 3.24
C ARG A 110 -11.05 -36.07 4.72
N GLU A 111 -10.31 -35.31 5.52
CA GLU A 111 -10.21 -35.53 6.97
C GLU A 111 -11.58 -35.45 7.66
N LEU A 112 -12.39 -34.45 7.31
CA LEU A 112 -13.73 -34.27 7.86
C LEU A 112 -14.71 -35.35 7.41
N GLN A 113 -14.55 -35.91 6.21
CA GLN A 113 -15.34 -37.05 5.74
C GLN A 113 -14.99 -38.33 6.49
N THR A 114 -13.70 -38.58 6.75
CA THR A 114 -13.24 -39.73 7.53
C THR A 114 -13.75 -39.66 8.97
N ARG A 115 -13.77 -38.47 9.59
CA ARG A 115 -14.22 -38.28 10.98
C ARG A 115 -15.74 -38.43 11.18
N LYS A 116 -16.54 -38.37 10.12
CA LYS A 116 -17.99 -38.54 10.17
C LYS A 116 -18.46 -39.99 10.05
N ARG A 117 -17.55 -40.90 9.70
CA ARG A 117 -17.79 -42.35 9.70
C ARG A 117 -17.33 -42.95 11.01
#